data_AF-A0A1H6ANV8-F1
#
_entry.id   AF-A0A1H6ANV8-F1
#
_cell.length_a   1.000
_cell.length_b   1.000
_cell.length_c   1.000
_cell.angle_alpha   90.00
_cell.angle_beta   90.00
_cell.angle_gamma   90.00
#
_symmetry.space_group_name_H-M   'P 1'
#
loop_
_entity.id
_entity.type
_entity.pdbx_description
1 polymer ?
#
loop_
_entity_poly.entity_id
_entity_poly.type
_entity_poly.pdbx_seq_one_letter_code
_entity_poly.pdbx_strand_id
1 'polypeptide(L)'
;MSNNKIKYLAYYLPQFHPIPENDEWWGEGFTEWTNVKKAKPLFKGHQQPVKPGELGYYDLLKTEEIQEKQAKLAKEHGIDGFIYYQYWFGNGKMLLEKPAEKMLANINVDLPFCFCWANESWRGIWHGLDNPDTLMEQTYNGEEDYKNYFNYLLPFFQDQRYVKIDNKPVFVVYDAAALPNDFIPFFQNLAKENQLNGIYFMASNRGSNDYDYKSKGFDSKISGDYNVLLDKELFKIRKPTFRNRLLKKLQKNVNLPMVLDYKSFFKKLKYTNSNVETFPMVLPNWDNTPRSKYKGFLFSNSSPDLFKKEIKKAIKFLNNKDCKEKLIIIKSWNEWAEGNYIEPDENLGRNWLKSFK
;
A
#
# COMPACT_ATOMS: atom_id res chain seq x y z
N MET A 1 16.43 -25.91 -12.73
CA MET A 1 15.56 -24.73 -12.64
C MET A 1 15.13 -24.62 -11.20
N SER A 2 15.62 -23.62 -10.44
CA SER A 2 15.18 -23.43 -9.06
C SER A 2 13.67 -23.22 -9.08
N ASN A 3 12.96 -24.02 -8.31
CA ASN A 3 11.52 -23.94 -8.17
C ASN A 3 11.22 -22.71 -7.30
N ASN A 4 11.36 -21.49 -7.85
CA ASN A 4 11.24 -20.26 -7.08
C ASN A 4 9.84 -20.20 -6.46
N LYS A 5 9.79 -20.41 -5.14
CA LYS A 5 8.58 -20.33 -4.33
C LYS A 5 8.01 -18.90 -4.44
N ILE A 6 6.70 -18.78 -4.57
CA ILE A 6 6.03 -17.49 -4.55
C ILE A 6 6.10 -16.91 -3.15
N LYS A 7 6.52 -15.65 -3.04
CA LYS A 7 6.58 -14.88 -1.79
C LYS A 7 5.49 -13.80 -1.79
N TYR A 8 4.88 -13.59 -0.64
CA TYR A 8 3.82 -12.60 -0.42
C TYR A 8 4.32 -11.44 0.41
N LEU A 9 4.31 -10.23 -0.15
CA LEU A 9 4.68 -9.01 0.56
C LEU A 9 3.47 -8.10 0.74
N ALA A 10 3.14 -7.71 1.98
CA ALA A 10 1.98 -6.86 2.26
C ALA A 10 2.39 -5.42 2.60
N TYR A 11 1.73 -4.43 2.00
CA TYR A 11 1.90 -3.04 2.39
C TYR A 11 1.54 -2.82 3.87
N TYR A 12 2.35 -2.04 4.57
CA TYR A 12 2.22 -1.79 6.00
C TYR A 12 2.19 -0.28 6.27
N LEU A 13 1.07 0.19 6.81
CA LEU A 13 0.82 1.60 7.12
C LEU A 13 1.31 1.91 8.55
N PRO A 14 2.20 2.91 8.73
CA PRO A 14 2.71 3.28 10.06
C PRO A 14 1.79 4.22 10.86
N GLN A 15 0.70 4.76 10.27
CA GLN A 15 -0.15 5.82 10.85
C GLN A 15 -1.11 5.35 11.96
N PHE A 16 -0.62 4.53 12.88
CA PHE A 16 -1.31 4.04 14.08
C PHE A 16 -0.60 4.55 15.35
N HIS A 17 -0.16 5.79 15.33
CA HIS A 17 0.36 6.55 16.46
C HIS A 17 0.17 8.05 16.12
N PRO A 18 -0.08 8.91 17.12
CA PRO A 18 -0.21 10.34 16.87
C PRO A 18 1.15 10.95 16.57
N ILE A 19 1.16 11.98 15.73
CA ILE A 19 2.30 12.87 15.51
C ILE A 19 1.79 14.32 15.53
N PRO A 20 2.63 15.31 15.92
CA PRO A 20 2.20 16.69 16.06
C PRO A 20 1.54 17.26 14.79
N GLU A 21 2.08 16.95 13.62
CA GLU A 21 1.57 17.41 12.33
C GLU A 21 0.15 16.89 12.06
N ASN A 22 -0.06 15.59 12.31
CA ASN A 22 -1.38 14.99 12.13
C ASN A 22 -2.40 15.59 13.11
N ASP A 23 -1.98 15.84 14.35
CA ASP A 23 -2.85 16.42 15.37
C ASP A 23 -3.23 17.87 15.02
N GLU A 24 -2.31 18.64 14.43
CA GLU A 24 -2.59 19.98 13.90
C GLU A 24 -3.62 19.94 12.76
N TRP A 25 -3.50 18.97 11.85
CA TRP A 25 -4.37 18.90 10.67
C TRP A 25 -5.74 18.27 10.92
N TRP A 26 -5.82 17.28 11.81
CA TRP A 26 -7.02 16.44 12.01
C TRP A 26 -7.57 16.40 13.44
N GLY A 27 -6.90 17.09 14.37
CA GLY A 27 -7.25 17.18 15.78
C GLY A 27 -6.44 16.25 16.68
N GLU A 28 -6.33 16.63 17.95
CA GLU A 28 -5.50 15.95 18.96
C GLU A 28 -5.70 14.42 19.01
N GLY A 29 -4.58 13.69 19.02
CA GLY A 29 -4.55 12.23 19.08
C GLY A 29 -4.98 11.54 17.78
N PHE A 30 -4.83 12.20 16.62
CA PHE A 30 -5.27 11.62 15.36
C PHE A 30 -4.41 10.41 14.97
N THR A 31 -5.11 9.32 14.67
CA THR A 31 -4.56 8.12 14.03
C THR A 31 -5.56 7.61 13.01
N GLU A 32 -5.16 6.64 12.22
CA GLU A 32 -6.09 5.96 11.31
C GLU A 32 -7.31 5.39 12.03
N TRP A 33 -7.17 4.96 13.30
CA TRP A 33 -8.29 4.51 14.12
C TRP A 33 -9.36 5.57 14.35
N THR A 34 -9.00 6.85 14.32
CA THR A 34 -9.95 7.95 14.48
C THR A 34 -11.00 7.93 13.38
N ASN A 35 -10.60 7.67 12.13
CA ASN A 35 -11.52 7.55 11.00
C ASN A 35 -12.37 6.28 11.11
N VAL A 36 -11.75 5.15 11.45
CA VAL A 36 -12.44 3.86 11.62
C VAL A 36 -13.52 3.94 12.70
N LYS A 37 -13.20 4.50 13.87
CA LYS A 37 -14.14 4.64 15.00
C LYS A 37 -15.29 5.61 14.70
N LYS A 38 -15.05 6.65 13.91
CA LYS A 38 -16.07 7.65 13.53
C LYS A 38 -17.00 7.17 12.41
N ALA A 39 -16.62 6.14 11.66
CA ALA A 39 -17.39 5.64 10.53
C ALA A 39 -18.79 5.16 10.95
N LYS A 40 -19.77 5.35 10.06
CA LYS A 40 -21.16 4.92 10.26
C LYS A 40 -21.70 4.27 8.98
N PRO A 41 -22.70 3.38 9.06
CA PRO A 41 -23.39 2.89 7.88
C PRO A 41 -23.96 4.07 7.07
N LEU A 42 -23.67 4.11 5.76
CA LEU A 42 -24.19 5.15 4.85
C LEU A 42 -25.45 4.68 4.12
N PHE A 43 -25.74 3.38 4.14
CA PHE A 43 -26.91 2.75 3.56
C PHE A 43 -27.19 1.41 4.24
N LYS A 44 -28.39 0.84 4.04
CA LYS A 44 -28.78 -0.44 4.63
C LYS A 44 -27.84 -1.56 4.17
N GLY A 45 -27.23 -2.26 5.12
CA GLY A 45 -26.27 -3.34 4.86
C GLY A 45 -24.81 -2.89 4.74
N HIS A 46 -24.52 -1.58 4.83
CA HIS A 46 -23.16 -1.07 4.88
C HIS A 46 -22.47 -1.45 6.19
N GLN A 47 -21.37 -2.21 6.11
CA GLN A 47 -20.65 -2.74 7.26
C GLN A 47 -19.63 -1.71 7.80
N GLN A 48 -20.11 -0.69 8.50
CA GLN A 48 -19.27 0.28 9.21
C GLN A 48 -19.90 0.62 10.58
N PRO A 49 -19.11 0.95 11.61
CA PRO A 49 -17.65 0.83 11.65
C PRO A 49 -17.22 -0.64 11.70
N VAL A 50 -16.16 -1.00 10.98
CA VAL A 50 -15.52 -2.30 11.20
C VAL A 50 -14.59 -2.23 12.41
N LYS A 51 -14.64 -3.25 13.27
CA LYS A 51 -13.85 -3.33 14.50
C LYS A 51 -12.69 -4.32 14.32
N PRO A 52 -11.49 -3.98 14.82
CA PRO A 52 -10.36 -4.90 14.81
C PRO A 52 -10.64 -6.11 15.69
N GLY A 53 -10.13 -7.27 15.28
CA GLY A 53 -10.24 -8.52 16.02
C GLY A 53 -9.14 -8.64 17.08
N GLU A 54 -8.37 -9.73 17.02
CA GLU A 54 -7.42 -10.10 18.09
C GLU A 54 -6.25 -9.13 18.32
N LEU A 55 -5.94 -8.25 17.36
CA LEU A 55 -4.90 -7.23 17.52
C LEU A 55 -5.44 -5.94 18.17
N GLY A 56 -6.75 -5.78 18.22
CA GLY A 56 -7.42 -4.63 18.84
C GLY A 56 -7.06 -3.28 18.21
N TYR A 57 -7.49 -2.21 18.88
CA TYR A 57 -7.11 -0.84 18.54
C TYR A 57 -5.72 -0.54 19.12
N TYR A 58 -4.67 -0.88 18.38
CA TYR A 58 -3.29 -0.74 18.83
C TYR A 58 -2.70 0.65 18.56
N ASP A 59 -1.64 0.98 19.29
CA ASP A 59 -0.71 2.06 18.99
C ASP A 59 0.67 1.44 18.70
N LEU A 60 1.26 1.70 17.53
CA LEU A 60 2.52 1.05 17.13
C LEU A 60 3.72 1.41 18.03
N LEU A 61 3.65 2.54 18.72
CA LEU A 61 4.69 2.98 19.64
C LEU A 61 4.40 2.56 21.08
N LYS A 62 3.13 2.45 21.49
CA LYS A 62 2.76 2.20 22.89
C LYS A 62 2.23 0.80 23.20
N THR A 63 1.59 0.12 22.24
CA THR A 63 1.09 -1.24 22.48
C THR A 63 2.25 -2.22 22.51
N GLU A 64 2.37 -2.94 23.61
CA GLU A 64 3.44 -3.91 23.84
C GLU A 64 3.41 -5.03 22.79
N GLU A 65 4.59 -5.28 22.20
CA GLU A 65 4.85 -6.38 21.27
C GLU A 65 3.95 -6.39 20.02
N ILE A 66 3.26 -5.28 19.69
CA ILE A 66 2.28 -5.30 18.61
C ILE A 66 2.89 -5.70 17.26
N GLN A 67 4.08 -5.18 16.94
CA GLN A 67 4.77 -5.53 15.70
C GLN A 67 5.26 -6.98 15.70
N GLU A 68 5.62 -7.54 16.85
CA GLU A 68 5.96 -8.97 16.99
C GLU A 68 4.72 -9.84 16.76
N LYS A 69 3.58 -9.47 17.34
CA LYS A 69 2.29 -10.15 17.15
C LYS A 69 1.84 -10.11 15.69
N GLN A 70 1.98 -8.96 15.04
CA GLN A 70 1.69 -8.81 13.60
C GLN A 70 2.63 -9.66 12.74
N ALA A 71 3.94 -9.61 12.99
CA ALA A 71 4.94 -10.40 12.28
C ALA A 71 4.69 -11.90 12.42
N LYS A 72 4.44 -12.37 13.65
CA LYS A 72 4.10 -13.77 13.93
C LYS A 72 2.84 -14.20 13.19
N LEU A 73 1.77 -13.40 13.28
CA LEU A 73 0.50 -13.72 12.64
C LEU A 73 0.63 -13.78 11.11
N ALA A 74 1.36 -12.84 10.52
CA ALA A 74 1.67 -12.80 9.10
C ALA A 74 2.42 -14.07 8.65
N LYS A 75 3.51 -14.41 9.37
CA LYS A 75 4.34 -15.59 9.10
C LYS A 75 3.55 -16.90 9.20
N GLU A 76 2.72 -17.05 10.22
CA GLU A 76 1.84 -18.23 10.43
C GLU A 76 0.79 -18.44 9.32
N HIS A 77 0.55 -17.41 8.51
CA HIS A 77 -0.43 -17.43 7.42
C HIS A 77 0.20 -17.26 6.03
N GLY A 78 1.52 -17.41 5.92
CA GLY A 78 2.20 -17.42 4.62
C GLY A 78 2.40 -16.04 4.00
N ILE A 79 2.36 -14.98 4.81
CA ILE A 79 2.87 -13.67 4.42
C ILE A 79 4.37 -13.67 4.71
N ASP A 80 5.18 -13.45 3.67
CA ASP A 80 6.63 -13.58 3.75
C ASP A 80 7.33 -12.26 4.09
N GLY A 81 6.62 -11.12 4.06
CA GLY A 81 7.19 -9.85 4.45
C GLY A 81 6.25 -8.65 4.39
N PHE A 82 6.71 -7.53 4.93
CA PHE A 82 6.01 -6.25 4.90
C PHE A 82 6.73 -5.19 4.07
N ILE A 83 5.95 -4.38 3.36
CA ILE A 83 6.40 -3.19 2.64
C ILE A 83 5.96 -1.98 3.45
N TYR A 84 6.84 -1.46 4.30
CA TYR A 84 6.55 -0.29 5.11
C TYR A 84 6.45 0.94 4.21
N TYR A 85 5.34 1.67 4.29
CA TYR A 85 5.35 3.03 3.78
C TYR A 85 6.35 3.87 4.58
N GLN A 86 7.19 4.59 3.86
CA GLN A 86 8.21 5.49 4.41
C GLN A 86 8.00 6.87 3.79
N TYR A 87 8.17 7.93 4.59
CA TYR A 87 7.97 9.29 4.16
C TYR A 87 9.21 10.14 4.42
N TRP A 88 9.91 10.49 3.33
CA TRP A 88 10.96 11.51 3.30
C TRP A 88 10.53 12.63 2.35
N PHE A 89 10.34 13.84 2.88
CA PHE A 89 9.82 14.99 2.13
C PHE A 89 10.92 15.93 1.61
N GLY A 90 12.17 15.68 1.98
CA GLY A 90 13.33 16.49 1.66
C GLY A 90 13.79 17.37 2.82
N ASN A 91 15.06 17.80 2.77
CA ASN A 91 15.74 18.57 3.81
C ASN A 91 15.70 17.90 5.19
N GLY A 92 15.80 16.57 5.23
CA GLY A 92 15.74 15.81 6.49
C GLY A 92 14.34 15.68 7.09
N LYS A 93 13.30 16.23 6.47
CA LYS A 93 11.93 16.14 7.00
C LYS A 93 11.35 14.77 6.72
N MET A 94 10.98 14.07 7.79
CA MET A 94 10.23 12.81 7.77
C MET A 94 8.95 12.93 8.58
N LEU A 95 8.01 12.04 8.31
CA LEU A 95 6.82 11.79 9.14
C LEU A 95 6.63 10.27 9.28
N LEU A 96 6.10 9.83 10.42
CA LEU A 96 5.73 8.44 10.69
C LEU A 96 6.90 7.44 10.61
N GLU A 97 8.14 7.89 10.82
CA GLU A 97 9.35 7.07 10.76
C GLU A 97 9.52 6.13 11.97
N LYS A 98 8.98 6.54 13.13
CA LYS A 98 9.20 5.87 14.42
C LYS A 98 8.80 4.38 14.47
N PRO A 99 7.69 3.92 13.86
CA PRO A 99 7.37 2.49 13.84
C PRO A 99 8.39 1.63 13.09
N ALA A 100 9.04 2.17 12.05
CA ALA A 100 10.09 1.46 11.34
C ALA A 100 11.38 1.41 12.18
N GLU A 101 11.78 2.52 12.79
CA GLU A 101 12.94 2.59 13.70
C GLU A 101 12.77 1.62 14.89
N LYS A 102 11.57 1.57 15.48
CA LYS A 102 11.23 0.65 16.57
C LYS A 102 11.31 -0.81 16.13
N MET A 103 10.82 -1.14 14.94
CA MET A 103 10.94 -2.49 14.37
C MET A 103 12.40 -2.86 14.10
N LEU A 104 13.21 -1.94 13.58
CA LEU A 104 14.63 -2.17 13.33
C LEU A 104 15.36 -2.51 14.64
N ALA A 105 15.12 -1.73 15.69
CA ALA A 105 15.71 -1.94 17.02
C ALA A 105 15.22 -3.24 17.70
N ASN A 106 14.07 -3.77 17.31
CA ASN A 106 13.50 -4.98 17.89
C ASN A 106 13.70 -6.19 16.98
N ILE A 107 14.72 -7.00 17.28
CA ILE A 107 15.04 -8.21 16.51
C ILE A 107 13.96 -9.31 16.62
N ASN A 108 13.08 -9.25 17.63
CA ASN A 108 11.98 -10.21 17.79
C ASN A 108 10.86 -10.00 16.76
N VAL A 109 10.85 -8.87 16.05
CA VAL A 109 10.01 -8.69 14.85
C VAL A 109 10.64 -9.50 13.71
N ASP A 110 10.42 -10.82 13.75
CA ASP A 110 11.01 -11.81 12.85
C ASP A 110 10.14 -12.01 11.60
N LEU A 111 10.06 -10.96 10.79
CA LEU A 111 9.46 -10.97 9.47
C LEU A 111 10.28 -10.10 8.51
N PRO A 112 10.58 -10.58 7.29
CA PRO A 112 11.25 -9.76 6.30
C PRO A 112 10.52 -8.46 5.99
N PHE A 113 11.26 -7.40 5.67
CA PHE A 113 10.67 -6.11 5.35
C PHE A 113 11.44 -5.34 4.27
N CYS A 114 10.76 -4.40 3.61
CA CYS A 114 11.40 -3.37 2.80
C CYS A 114 10.57 -2.09 2.83
N PHE A 115 11.08 -1.02 2.21
CA PHE A 115 10.38 0.25 2.14
C PHE A 115 9.70 0.49 0.80
N CYS A 116 8.55 1.18 0.89
CA CYS A 116 7.99 1.98 -0.18
C CYS A 116 8.04 3.45 0.20
N TRP A 117 8.93 4.20 -0.45
CA TRP A 117 8.97 5.65 -0.32
C TRP A 117 7.74 6.27 -0.98
N ALA A 118 6.84 6.79 -0.16
CA ALA A 118 5.65 7.51 -0.59
C ALA A 118 6.00 8.95 -0.97
N ASN A 119 6.71 9.10 -2.09
CA ASN A 119 7.30 10.35 -2.58
C ASN A 119 6.27 11.30 -3.24
N GLU A 120 5.13 11.52 -2.60
CA GLU A 120 4.12 12.48 -3.04
C GLU A 120 3.79 13.50 -1.95
N SER A 121 3.49 14.74 -2.36
CA SER A 121 3.00 15.76 -1.43
C SER A 121 1.66 15.35 -0.83
N TRP A 122 1.51 15.52 0.48
CA TRP A 122 0.24 15.33 1.16
C TRP A 122 -0.63 16.55 0.95
N ARG A 123 -1.84 16.37 0.43
CA ARG A 123 -2.83 17.45 0.30
C ARG A 123 -4.11 17.10 1.04
N GLY A 124 -4.72 18.09 1.66
CA GLY A 124 -5.86 17.88 2.57
C GLY A 124 -6.96 17.02 1.98
N ILE A 125 -7.41 17.30 0.75
CA ILE A 125 -8.48 16.54 0.07
C ILE A 125 -8.18 15.04 -0.05
N TRP A 126 -6.95 14.67 -0.40
CA TRP A 126 -6.57 13.27 -0.57
C TRP A 126 -6.54 12.52 0.77
N HIS A 127 -6.32 13.26 1.85
CA HIS A 127 -6.29 12.75 3.23
C HIS A 127 -7.55 13.09 4.04
N GLY A 128 -8.67 13.40 3.35
CA GLY A 128 -9.99 13.48 3.97
C GLY A 128 -10.39 14.85 4.56
N LEU A 129 -9.60 15.91 4.34
CA LEU A 129 -10.01 17.28 4.63
C LEU A 129 -10.84 17.86 3.49
N ASP A 130 -11.75 18.79 3.79
CA ASP A 130 -12.50 19.51 2.75
C ASP A 130 -11.67 20.62 2.06
N ASN A 131 -10.44 20.86 2.55
CA ASN A 131 -9.49 21.86 2.11
C ASN A 131 -8.41 21.26 1.14
N PRO A 132 -8.14 21.86 -0.04
CA PRO A 132 -7.10 21.41 -0.97
C PRO A 132 -5.64 21.71 -0.58
N ASP A 133 -5.39 22.45 0.50
CA ASP A 133 -4.06 22.91 0.89
C ASP A 133 -3.06 21.77 1.01
N THR A 134 -1.81 22.07 0.65
CA THR A 134 -0.68 21.17 0.85
C THR A 134 -0.37 21.12 2.35
N LEU A 135 -0.49 19.92 2.93
CA LEU A 135 -0.15 19.65 4.33
C LEU A 135 1.35 19.45 4.49
N MET A 136 1.94 18.67 3.58
CA MET A 136 3.37 18.44 3.51
C MET A 136 3.81 18.35 2.06
N GLU A 137 4.78 19.18 1.67
CA GLU A 137 5.29 19.22 0.31
C GLU A 137 6.41 18.20 0.12
N GLN A 138 6.33 17.39 -0.95
CA GLN A 138 7.45 16.61 -1.40
C GLN A 138 8.41 17.46 -2.21
N THR A 139 9.67 17.51 -1.79
CA THR A 139 10.77 18.16 -2.49
C THR A 139 11.88 17.17 -2.83
N TYR A 140 12.76 17.55 -3.76
CA TYR A 140 13.92 16.76 -4.18
C TYR A 140 15.14 17.70 -4.23
N ASN A 141 15.89 17.79 -3.14
CA ASN A 141 16.85 18.89 -2.93
C ASN A 141 18.29 18.54 -3.33
N GLY A 142 18.45 17.64 -4.31
CA GLY A 142 19.74 17.26 -4.88
C GLY A 142 20.58 16.35 -3.99
N GLU A 143 21.86 16.20 -4.37
CA GLU A 143 22.77 15.16 -3.87
C GLU A 143 22.91 15.13 -2.34
N GLU A 144 23.00 16.27 -1.67
CA GLU A 144 23.16 16.30 -0.21
C GLU A 144 21.91 15.77 0.51
N ASP A 145 20.72 16.13 0.04
CA ASP A 145 19.47 15.58 0.58
C ASP A 145 19.33 14.09 0.28
N TYR A 146 19.68 13.66 -0.93
CA TYR A 146 19.69 12.25 -1.32
C TYR A 146 20.65 11.43 -0.46
N LYS A 147 21.83 11.99 -0.14
CA LYS A 147 22.83 11.35 0.73
C LYS A 147 22.33 11.24 2.16
N ASN A 148 21.70 12.29 2.69
CA ASN A 148 21.09 12.25 4.01
C ASN A 148 19.97 11.21 4.08
N TYR A 149 19.16 11.10 3.03
CA TYR A 149 18.13 10.08 2.95
C TYR A 149 18.72 8.66 2.88
N PHE A 150 19.73 8.45 2.04
CA PHE A 150 20.42 7.17 1.95
C PHE A 150 21.03 6.76 3.29
N ASN A 151 21.67 7.68 4.00
CA ASN A 151 22.27 7.43 5.31
C ASN A 151 21.22 7.03 6.36
N TYR A 152 20.02 7.61 6.31
CA TYR A 152 18.90 7.18 7.15
C TYR A 152 18.47 5.73 6.82
N LEU A 153 18.44 5.37 5.54
CA LEU A 153 18.02 4.03 5.10
C LEU A 153 19.10 2.95 5.30
N LEU A 154 20.38 3.33 5.37
CA LEU A 154 21.51 2.40 5.36
C LEU A 154 21.45 1.34 6.48
N PRO A 155 21.15 1.66 7.75
CA PRO A 155 21.00 0.65 8.80
C PRO A 155 19.92 -0.39 8.48
N PHE A 156 18.84 0.03 7.83
CA PHE A 156 17.78 -0.89 7.39
C PHE A 156 18.25 -1.77 6.24
N PHE A 157 18.93 -1.22 5.23
CA PHE A 157 19.47 -1.99 4.11
C PHE A 157 20.50 -3.06 4.55
N GLN A 158 21.19 -2.81 5.65
CA GLN A 158 22.15 -3.73 6.25
C GLN A 158 21.51 -4.80 7.15
N ASP A 159 20.26 -4.62 7.58
CA ASP A 159 19.54 -5.62 8.39
C ASP A 159 19.35 -6.93 7.59
N GLN A 160 19.54 -8.07 8.27
CA GLN A 160 19.42 -9.39 7.65
C GLN A 160 17.98 -9.73 7.24
N ARG A 161 16.99 -9.11 7.88
CA ARG A 161 15.57 -9.23 7.56
C ARG A 161 15.19 -8.38 6.35
N TYR A 162 16.04 -7.48 5.87
CA TYR A 162 15.69 -6.63 4.74
C TYR A 162 15.53 -7.46 3.46
N VAL A 163 14.40 -7.29 2.75
CA VAL A 163 14.10 -8.04 1.53
C VAL A 163 15.11 -7.69 0.44
N LYS A 164 15.76 -8.71 -0.11
CA LYS A 164 16.75 -8.59 -1.18
C LYS A 164 16.33 -9.39 -2.41
N ILE A 165 16.63 -8.85 -3.59
CA ILE A 165 16.56 -9.56 -4.87
C ILE A 165 17.94 -9.44 -5.50
N ASP A 166 18.53 -10.55 -5.94
CA ASP A 166 19.88 -10.55 -6.52
C ASP A 166 20.94 -9.94 -5.56
N ASN A 167 20.80 -10.24 -4.27
CA ASN A 167 21.58 -9.68 -3.16
C ASN A 167 21.56 -8.15 -3.04
N LYS A 168 20.59 -7.47 -3.65
CA LYS A 168 20.38 -6.02 -3.54
C LYS A 168 19.13 -5.72 -2.69
N PRO A 169 19.18 -4.81 -1.69
CA PRO A 169 17.99 -4.38 -0.96
C PRO A 169 16.93 -3.83 -1.92
N VAL A 170 15.69 -4.30 -1.76
CA VAL A 170 14.54 -3.80 -2.52
C VAL A 170 14.10 -2.44 -1.98
N PHE A 171 13.97 -1.46 -2.86
CA PHE A 171 13.46 -0.14 -2.49
C PHE A 171 12.37 0.27 -3.46
N VAL A 172 11.13 0.36 -2.97
CA VAL A 172 9.96 0.70 -3.78
C VAL A 172 9.80 2.22 -3.81
N VAL A 173 9.59 2.79 -5.00
CA VAL A 173 9.29 4.22 -5.19
C VAL A 173 7.83 4.36 -5.60
N TYR A 174 7.06 5.13 -4.84
CA TYR A 174 5.62 5.26 -5.07
C TYR A 174 5.32 5.95 -6.40
N ASP A 175 5.70 7.20 -6.59
CA ASP A 175 5.57 7.95 -7.83
C ASP A 175 6.89 7.95 -8.61
N ALA A 176 7.09 6.89 -9.39
CA ALA A 176 8.28 6.74 -10.24
C ALA A 176 8.43 7.85 -11.30
N ALA A 177 7.33 8.48 -11.73
CA ALA A 177 7.37 9.54 -12.74
C ALA A 177 7.84 10.88 -12.16
N ALA A 178 7.65 11.10 -10.86
CA ALA A 178 8.11 12.31 -10.16
C ALA A 178 9.60 12.28 -9.80
N LEU A 179 10.25 11.12 -9.90
CA LEU A 179 11.63 10.93 -9.45
C LEU A 179 12.63 11.64 -10.38
N PRO A 180 13.55 12.47 -9.83
CA PRO A 180 14.63 13.06 -10.61
C PRO A 180 15.54 12.00 -11.25
N ASN A 181 16.05 12.29 -12.47
CA ASN A 181 16.81 11.31 -13.26
C ASN A 181 18.17 10.94 -12.64
N ASP A 182 18.72 11.80 -11.79
CA ASP A 182 19.99 11.63 -11.10
C ASP A 182 19.88 10.81 -9.80
N PHE A 183 18.68 10.69 -9.24
CA PHE A 183 18.44 10.02 -7.96
C PHE A 183 18.90 8.55 -7.95
N ILE A 184 18.44 7.74 -8.91
CA ILE A 184 18.78 6.31 -8.98
C ILE A 184 20.28 6.10 -9.19
N PRO A 185 20.94 6.74 -10.19
CA PRO A 185 22.39 6.66 -10.34
C PRO A 185 23.16 7.03 -9.08
N PHE A 186 22.75 8.10 -8.39
CA PHE A 186 23.38 8.57 -7.16
C PHE A 186 23.25 7.54 -6.02
N PHE A 187 22.04 7.02 -5.79
CA PHE A 187 21.80 5.95 -4.80
C PHE A 187 22.56 4.65 -5.11
N GLN A 188 22.71 4.30 -6.40
CA GLN A 188 23.51 3.13 -6.79
C GLN A 188 25.00 3.31 -6.47
N ASN A 189 25.53 4.54 -6.60
CA ASN A 189 26.91 4.85 -6.21
C ASN A 189 27.10 4.77 -4.70
N LEU A 190 26.22 5.42 -3.93
CA LEU A 190 26.25 5.35 -2.46
C LEU A 190 26.14 3.92 -1.94
N ALA A 191 25.32 3.07 -2.58
CA ALA A 191 25.22 1.66 -2.24
C ALA A 191 26.55 0.94 -2.38
N LYS A 192 27.29 1.15 -3.47
CA LYS A 192 28.62 0.54 -3.68
C LYS A 192 29.65 1.06 -2.70
N GLU A 193 29.65 2.36 -2.43
CA GLU A 193 30.54 2.99 -1.44
C GLU A 193 30.34 2.40 -0.04
N ASN A 194 29.11 1.99 0.28
CA ASN A 194 28.72 1.36 1.55
C ASN A 194 28.67 -0.18 1.48
N GLN A 195 29.40 -0.80 0.54
CA GLN A 195 29.59 -2.26 0.43
C GLN A 195 28.29 -3.06 0.18
N LEU A 196 27.26 -2.41 -0.38
CA LEU A 196 26.08 -3.09 -0.93
C LEU A 196 26.30 -3.41 -2.41
N ASN A 197 25.63 -4.44 -2.92
CA ASN A 197 25.68 -4.81 -4.35
C ASN A 197 24.92 -3.85 -5.28
N GLY A 198 24.53 -2.68 -4.79
CA GLY A 198 23.53 -1.79 -5.38
C GLY A 198 22.17 -1.89 -4.70
N ILE A 199 21.21 -1.08 -5.14
CA ILE A 199 19.81 -1.11 -4.72
C ILE A 199 18.97 -1.73 -5.84
N TYR A 200 17.96 -2.54 -5.49
CA TYR A 200 16.97 -3.04 -6.44
C TYR A 200 15.77 -2.10 -6.43
N PHE A 201 15.66 -1.25 -7.45
CA PHE A 201 14.61 -0.23 -7.54
C PHE A 201 13.34 -0.82 -8.14
N MET A 202 12.25 -0.75 -7.38
CA MET A 202 10.94 -1.21 -7.81
C MET A 202 9.98 -0.02 -7.90
N ALA A 203 9.35 0.21 -9.05
CA ALA A 203 8.28 1.19 -9.14
C ALA A 203 7.00 0.61 -8.53
N SER A 204 6.26 1.41 -7.75
CA SER A 204 5.00 0.98 -7.11
C SER A 204 3.87 0.79 -8.12
N ASN A 205 2.67 0.43 -7.68
CA ASN A 205 1.47 0.31 -8.53
C ASN A 205 0.97 1.63 -9.15
N ARG A 206 1.57 2.79 -8.84
CA ARG A 206 1.24 4.06 -9.50
C ARG A 206 1.76 4.09 -10.94
N GLY A 207 0.98 4.73 -11.82
CA GLY A 207 1.28 4.84 -13.25
C GLY A 207 0.90 3.60 -14.08
N SER A 208 0.76 3.81 -15.39
CA SER A 208 0.52 2.74 -16.37
C SER A 208 1.75 1.83 -16.50
N ASN A 209 1.53 0.57 -16.86
CA ASN A 209 2.62 -0.33 -17.22
C ASN A 209 3.34 0.08 -18.53
N ASP A 210 2.77 1.00 -19.31
CA ASP A 210 3.35 1.52 -20.57
C ASP A 210 4.45 2.58 -20.35
N TYR A 211 4.66 3.04 -19.12
CA TYR A 211 5.74 3.96 -18.80
C TYR A 211 7.11 3.27 -18.95
N ASP A 212 8.11 4.00 -19.46
CA ASP A 212 9.44 3.46 -19.70
C ASP A 212 10.26 3.39 -18.39
N TYR A 213 9.93 2.42 -17.55
CA TYR A 213 10.61 2.19 -16.27
C TYR A 213 12.08 1.79 -16.47
N LYS A 214 12.37 1.04 -17.54
CA LYS A 214 13.71 0.56 -17.85
C LYS A 214 14.69 1.72 -18.10
N SER A 215 14.32 2.70 -18.93
CA SER A 215 15.20 3.85 -19.19
C SER A 215 15.36 4.76 -17.97
N LYS A 216 14.40 4.72 -17.03
CA LYS A 216 14.48 5.40 -15.73
C LYS A 216 15.31 4.67 -14.69
N GLY A 217 15.85 3.49 -15.01
CA GLY A 217 16.75 2.76 -14.11
C GLY A 217 16.05 1.87 -13.08
N PHE A 218 14.74 1.62 -13.22
CA PHE A 218 14.03 0.65 -12.37
C PHE A 218 14.31 -0.79 -12.81
N ASP A 219 14.47 -1.68 -11.85
CA ASP A 219 14.64 -3.13 -12.08
C ASP A 219 13.29 -3.82 -12.29
N SER A 220 12.23 -3.32 -11.67
CA SER A 220 10.89 -3.91 -11.72
C SER A 220 9.75 -2.93 -11.42
N LYS A 221 8.51 -3.42 -11.53
CA LYS A 221 7.27 -2.69 -11.33
C LYS A 221 6.25 -3.56 -10.60
N ILE A 222 5.54 -2.99 -9.64
CA ILE A 222 4.29 -3.53 -9.12
C ILE A 222 3.18 -3.16 -10.11
N SER A 223 2.40 -4.13 -10.59
CA SER A 223 1.40 -3.92 -11.66
C SER A 223 0.44 -2.75 -11.32
N GLY A 224 0.30 -1.82 -12.26
CA GLY A 224 -0.67 -0.72 -12.19
C GLY A 224 -2.06 -1.05 -12.75
N ASP A 225 -2.28 -2.28 -13.24
CA ASP A 225 -3.51 -2.66 -13.96
C ASP A 225 -4.77 -2.49 -13.11
N TYR A 226 -4.64 -2.66 -11.79
CA TYR A 226 -5.73 -2.39 -10.85
C TYR A 226 -6.19 -0.94 -10.92
N ASN A 227 -5.26 0.02 -10.81
CA ASN A 227 -5.56 1.45 -10.82
C ASN A 227 -6.17 1.87 -12.16
N VAL A 228 -5.58 1.41 -13.27
CA VAL A 228 -6.07 1.69 -14.63
C VAL A 228 -7.52 1.18 -14.81
N LEU A 229 -7.81 -0.03 -14.33
CA LEU A 229 -9.17 -0.57 -14.39
C LEU A 229 -10.13 0.17 -13.45
N LEU A 230 -9.69 0.51 -12.23
CA LEU A 230 -10.49 1.24 -11.26
C LEU A 230 -10.91 2.59 -11.79
N ASP A 231 -9.98 3.38 -12.31
CA ASP A 231 -10.25 4.69 -12.91
C ASP A 231 -11.27 4.58 -14.04
N LYS A 232 -11.11 3.57 -14.91
CA LYS A 232 -12.03 3.30 -16.01
C LYS A 232 -13.44 2.93 -15.52
N GLU A 233 -13.57 2.11 -14.49
CA GLU A 233 -14.88 1.69 -13.95
C GLU A 233 -15.56 2.82 -13.16
N LEU A 234 -14.81 3.58 -12.35
CA LEU A 234 -15.32 4.76 -11.64
C LEU A 234 -15.75 5.88 -12.60
N PHE A 235 -15.00 6.10 -13.69
CA PHE A 235 -15.37 7.09 -14.71
C PHE A 235 -16.73 6.79 -15.36
N LYS A 236 -17.04 5.51 -15.63
CA LYS A 236 -18.34 5.07 -16.18
C LYS A 236 -19.50 5.38 -15.22
N ILE A 237 -19.27 5.28 -13.91
CA ILE A 237 -20.28 5.61 -12.88
C ILE A 237 -20.52 7.13 -12.82
N ARG A 238 -19.44 7.92 -12.92
CA ARG A 238 -19.49 9.39 -12.89
C ARG A 238 -20.14 10.00 -14.13
N LYS A 239 -19.97 9.38 -15.31
CA LYS A 239 -20.64 9.79 -16.56
C LYS A 239 -21.69 8.76 -17.00
N PRO A 240 -22.85 8.69 -16.32
CA PRO A 240 -23.92 7.76 -16.67
C PRO A 240 -24.47 8.08 -18.07
N THR A 241 -24.79 7.04 -18.84
CA THR A 241 -25.48 7.14 -20.13
C THR A 241 -26.84 7.84 -19.99
N PHE A 242 -27.41 8.33 -21.10
CA PHE A 242 -28.70 9.05 -21.13
C PHE A 242 -29.83 8.30 -20.39
N ARG A 243 -29.87 6.97 -20.50
CA ARG A 243 -30.83 6.09 -19.80
C ARG A 243 -30.68 6.13 -18.27
N ASN A 244 -29.45 6.17 -17.78
CA ASN A 244 -29.14 6.23 -16.35
C ASN A 244 -29.38 7.63 -15.75
N ARG A 245 -29.38 8.70 -16.56
CA ARG A 245 -29.78 10.05 -16.10
C ARG A 245 -31.27 10.10 -15.72
N LEU A 246 -32.13 9.36 -16.41
CA LEU A 246 -33.56 9.30 -16.13
C LEU A 246 -33.84 8.60 -14.78
N LEU A 247 -33.14 7.49 -14.51
CA LEU A 247 -33.20 6.77 -13.24
C LEU A 247 -32.66 7.59 -12.07
N LYS A 248 -31.56 8.35 -12.27
CA LYS A 248 -31.04 9.28 -11.25
C LYS A 248 -32.00 10.44 -10.95
N LYS A 249 -32.79 10.90 -11.93
CA LYS A 249 -33.85 11.91 -11.70
C LYS A 249 -34.98 11.38 -10.81
N LEU A 250 -35.25 10.08 -10.84
CA LEU A 250 -36.23 9.42 -9.98
C LEU A 250 -35.68 9.16 -8.57
N GLN A 251 -34.36 8.93 -8.43
CA GLN A 251 -33.65 8.83 -7.15
C GLN A 251 -33.28 10.20 -6.56
N LYS A 252 -34.23 11.15 -6.50
CA LYS A 252 -34.01 12.44 -5.83
C LYS A 252 -33.50 12.21 -4.39
N ASN A 253 -32.40 12.89 -4.04
CA ASN A 253 -31.87 13.10 -2.68
C ASN A 253 -31.16 11.96 -1.94
N VAL A 254 -30.77 10.85 -2.58
CA VAL A 254 -29.94 9.83 -1.89
C VAL A 254 -28.47 10.06 -2.21
N ASN A 255 -27.74 10.70 -1.30
CA ASN A 255 -26.29 10.80 -1.37
C ASN A 255 -25.71 9.44 -0.98
N LEU A 256 -25.21 8.67 -1.94
CA LEU A 256 -24.62 7.34 -1.72
C LEU A 256 -23.17 7.33 -2.20
N PRO A 257 -22.27 6.60 -1.52
CA PRO A 257 -20.94 6.36 -2.03
C PRO A 257 -20.98 5.58 -3.35
N MET A 258 -19.90 5.64 -4.11
CA MET A 258 -19.76 4.84 -5.32
C MET A 258 -19.57 3.37 -4.94
N VAL A 259 -20.35 2.46 -5.55
CA VAL A 259 -20.26 1.03 -5.27
C VAL A 259 -19.89 0.27 -6.54
N LEU A 260 -18.84 -0.54 -6.45
CA LEU A 260 -18.45 -1.49 -7.49
C LEU A 260 -18.66 -2.92 -6.98
N ASP A 261 -19.05 -3.84 -7.86
CA ASP A 261 -19.12 -5.27 -7.51
C ASP A 261 -17.73 -5.90 -7.63
N TYR A 262 -17.20 -6.43 -6.52
CA TYR A 262 -15.85 -6.98 -6.43
C TYR A 262 -15.65 -8.11 -7.46
N LYS A 263 -16.59 -9.05 -7.53
CA LYS A 263 -16.53 -10.21 -8.44
C LYS A 263 -16.44 -9.77 -9.90
N SER A 264 -17.26 -8.81 -10.31
CA SER A 264 -17.30 -8.28 -11.67
C SER A 264 -16.03 -7.49 -12.00
N PHE A 265 -15.53 -6.71 -11.05
CA PHE A 265 -14.28 -5.96 -11.19
C PHE A 265 -13.09 -6.91 -11.36
N PHE A 266 -12.91 -7.84 -10.42
CA PHE A 266 -11.83 -8.82 -10.43
C PHE A 266 -11.84 -9.71 -11.69
N LYS A 267 -13.02 -10.09 -12.18
CA LYS A 267 -13.15 -10.85 -13.44
C LYS A 267 -12.56 -10.09 -14.63
N LYS A 268 -12.70 -8.75 -14.66
CA LYS A 268 -12.18 -7.87 -15.72
C LYS A 268 -10.69 -7.56 -15.57
N LEU A 269 -10.14 -7.57 -14.35
CA LEU A 269 -8.73 -7.30 -14.09
C LEU A 269 -7.85 -8.23 -14.95
N LYS A 270 -6.82 -7.71 -15.58
CA LYS A 270 -5.84 -8.52 -16.32
C LYS A 270 -4.48 -7.94 -16.01
N TYR A 271 -3.56 -8.78 -15.56
CA TYR A 271 -2.18 -8.37 -15.36
C TYR A 271 -1.49 -8.29 -16.72
N THR A 272 -0.87 -7.17 -16.99
CA THR A 272 -0.07 -6.91 -18.19
C THR A 272 1.40 -6.72 -17.82
N ASN A 273 2.29 -6.83 -18.80
CA ASN A 273 3.72 -6.63 -18.60
C ASN A 273 4.07 -5.15 -18.80
N SER A 274 5.01 -4.65 -18.01
CA SER A 274 5.78 -3.45 -18.36
C SER A 274 7.06 -3.85 -19.11
N ASN A 275 7.90 -2.86 -19.41
CA ASN A 275 9.22 -3.08 -20.02
C ASN A 275 10.32 -3.50 -19.03
N VAL A 276 9.93 -3.79 -17.77
CA VAL A 276 10.74 -4.35 -16.69
C VAL A 276 9.99 -5.52 -16.05
N GLU A 277 10.61 -6.25 -15.13
CA GLU A 277 9.92 -7.34 -14.42
C GLU A 277 8.67 -6.81 -13.70
N THR A 278 7.53 -7.49 -13.84
CA THR A 278 6.24 -7.00 -13.30
C THR A 278 5.64 -7.98 -12.29
N PHE A 279 5.45 -7.52 -11.06
CA PHE A 279 4.83 -8.27 -9.96
C PHE A 279 3.35 -7.92 -9.81
N PRO A 280 2.43 -8.90 -9.78
CA PRO A 280 1.01 -8.64 -9.60
C PRO A 280 0.73 -8.13 -8.19
N MET A 281 -0.24 -7.22 -8.09
CA MET A 281 -0.82 -6.78 -6.83
C MET A 281 -2.22 -7.37 -6.66
N VAL A 282 -2.55 -7.81 -5.45
CA VAL A 282 -3.85 -8.33 -5.06
C VAL A 282 -4.47 -7.48 -3.95
N LEU A 283 -5.80 -7.36 -3.93
CA LEU A 283 -6.54 -6.59 -2.93
C LEU A 283 -7.72 -7.40 -2.35
N PRO A 284 -7.84 -7.57 -1.03
CA PRO A 284 -8.92 -8.31 -0.41
C PRO A 284 -10.25 -7.57 -0.48
N ASN A 285 -10.26 -6.25 -0.32
CA ASN A 285 -11.45 -5.43 -0.29
C ASN A 285 -11.09 -3.94 -0.51
N TRP A 286 -12.10 -3.07 -0.55
CA TRP A 286 -11.92 -1.61 -0.46
C TRP A 286 -13.19 -0.96 0.07
N ASP A 287 -13.05 -0.04 1.02
CA ASP A 287 -14.07 0.88 1.49
C ASP A 287 -13.42 2.11 2.16
N ASN A 288 -13.26 3.20 1.40
CA ASN A 288 -12.68 4.45 1.94
C ASN A 288 -13.74 5.43 2.45
N THR A 289 -14.97 4.99 2.66
CA THR A 289 -16.02 5.82 3.26
C THR A 289 -15.74 6.27 4.71
N PRO A 290 -14.90 5.59 5.53
CA PRO A 290 -14.45 6.16 6.81
C PRO A 290 -13.75 7.51 6.66
N ARG A 291 -12.96 7.70 5.59
CA ARG A 291 -12.27 8.97 5.29
C ARG A 291 -13.18 9.93 4.51
N SER A 292 -13.82 9.45 3.46
CA SER A 292 -14.48 10.31 2.45
C SER A 292 -16.00 10.38 2.55
N LYS A 293 -16.62 9.67 3.50
CA LYS A 293 -18.09 9.57 3.67
C LYS A 293 -18.75 9.24 2.31
N TYR A 294 -19.77 10.01 1.92
CA TYR A 294 -20.50 9.86 0.66
C TYR A 294 -19.69 10.15 -0.61
N LYS A 295 -18.50 10.78 -0.49
CA LYS A 295 -17.59 10.99 -1.63
C LYS A 295 -16.70 9.76 -1.91
N GLY A 296 -16.71 8.78 -1.00
CA GLY A 296 -15.91 7.56 -1.09
C GLY A 296 -16.43 6.55 -2.12
N PHE A 297 -15.67 5.48 -2.28
CA PHE A 297 -16.06 4.28 -3.01
C PHE A 297 -15.82 3.04 -2.15
N LEU A 298 -16.62 2.01 -2.39
CA LEU A 298 -16.41 0.68 -1.84
C LEU A 298 -16.66 -0.44 -2.85
N PHE A 299 -16.07 -1.59 -2.57
CA PHE A 299 -16.44 -2.86 -3.20
C PHE A 299 -17.56 -3.54 -2.41
N SER A 300 -18.63 -3.88 -3.12
CA SER A 300 -19.68 -4.79 -2.65
C SER A 300 -19.33 -6.23 -2.99
N ASN A 301 -19.85 -7.17 -2.20
CA ASN A 301 -19.70 -8.61 -2.39
C ASN A 301 -18.25 -9.10 -2.40
N SER A 302 -17.33 -8.40 -1.74
CA SER A 302 -16.00 -8.97 -1.50
C SER A 302 -16.08 -10.13 -0.50
N SER A 303 -15.25 -11.15 -0.68
CA SER A 303 -15.15 -12.28 0.24
C SER A 303 -13.78 -12.97 0.16
N PRO A 304 -13.36 -13.67 1.23
CA PRO A 304 -12.14 -14.47 1.23
C PRO A 304 -12.06 -15.48 0.07
N ASP A 305 -13.19 -16.08 -0.34
CA ASP A 305 -13.24 -17.02 -1.46
C ASP A 305 -12.94 -16.35 -2.81
N LEU A 306 -13.41 -15.11 -3.01
CA LEU A 306 -13.11 -14.35 -4.22
C LEU A 306 -11.65 -13.87 -4.19
N PHE A 307 -11.16 -13.45 -3.04
CA PHE A 307 -9.76 -13.07 -2.87
C PHE A 307 -8.80 -14.24 -3.11
N LYS A 308 -9.13 -15.46 -2.67
CA LYS A 308 -8.37 -16.68 -3.00
C LYS A 308 -8.32 -16.95 -4.51
N LYS A 309 -9.40 -16.64 -5.26
CA LYS A 309 -9.40 -16.73 -6.73
C LYS A 309 -8.53 -15.64 -7.37
N GLU A 310 -8.44 -14.47 -6.76
CA GLU A 310 -7.53 -13.40 -7.16
C GLU A 310 -6.07 -13.79 -6.99
N ILE A 311 -5.70 -14.33 -5.83
CA ILE A 311 -4.36 -14.85 -5.58
C ILE A 311 -4.00 -15.92 -6.64
N LYS A 312 -4.90 -16.87 -6.93
CA LYS A 312 -4.65 -17.89 -7.97
C LYS A 312 -4.40 -17.30 -9.37
N LYS A 313 -5.04 -16.18 -9.71
CA LYS A 313 -4.83 -15.48 -10.98
C LYS A 313 -3.46 -14.79 -11.02
N ALA A 314 -3.04 -14.17 -9.92
CA ALA A 314 -1.70 -13.60 -9.77
C ALA A 314 -0.61 -14.69 -9.86
N ILE A 315 -0.81 -15.83 -9.20
CA ILE A 315 0.06 -17.01 -9.30
C ILE A 315 0.19 -17.47 -10.77
N LYS A 316 -0.94 -17.60 -11.48
CA LYS A 316 -0.94 -18.00 -12.90
C LYS A 316 -0.15 -17.02 -13.79
N PHE A 317 -0.25 -15.72 -13.51
CA PHE A 317 0.52 -14.71 -14.22
C PHE A 317 2.04 -14.86 -14.01
N LEU A 318 2.47 -15.12 -12.77
CA LEU A 318 3.90 -15.31 -12.44
C LEU A 318 4.46 -16.65 -12.92
N ASN A 319 3.66 -17.72 -12.92
CA ASN A 319 4.12 -19.04 -13.36
C ASN A 319 4.44 -19.11 -14.85
N ASN A 320 3.92 -18.17 -15.65
CA ASN A 320 4.20 -18.06 -17.07
C ASN A 320 5.42 -17.18 -17.37
N LYS A 321 6.23 -16.83 -16.35
CA LYS A 321 7.37 -15.93 -16.47
C LYS A 321 8.63 -16.56 -15.91
N ASP A 322 9.74 -16.25 -16.55
CA ASP A 322 11.07 -16.42 -15.98
C ASP A 322 11.42 -15.13 -15.22
N CYS A 323 11.32 -15.22 -13.90
CA CYS A 323 11.40 -14.10 -12.96
C CYS A 323 12.52 -14.40 -11.96
N LYS A 324 13.34 -13.40 -11.62
CA LYS A 324 14.43 -13.57 -10.64
C LYS A 324 13.88 -14.04 -9.29
N GLU A 325 12.73 -13.50 -8.92
CA GLU A 325 11.95 -13.83 -7.72
C GLU A 325 10.47 -13.82 -8.10
N LYS A 326 9.62 -14.58 -7.41
CA LYS A 326 8.18 -14.57 -7.69
C LYS A 326 7.45 -13.88 -6.55
N LEU A 327 7.23 -12.57 -6.68
CA LEU A 327 6.55 -11.77 -5.66
C LEU A 327 5.08 -11.51 -6.03
N ILE A 328 4.18 -11.70 -5.07
CA ILE A 328 2.81 -11.18 -5.11
C ILE A 328 2.70 -10.09 -4.04
N ILE A 329 2.31 -8.89 -4.46
CA ILE A 329 2.14 -7.75 -3.56
C ILE A 329 0.69 -7.73 -3.06
N ILE A 330 0.50 -7.54 -1.76
CA ILE A 330 -0.81 -7.43 -1.13
C ILE A 330 -1.00 -5.99 -0.69
N LYS A 331 -2.05 -5.36 -1.19
CA LYS A 331 -2.51 -4.09 -0.64
C LYS A 331 -3.76 -4.42 0.18
N SER A 332 -3.72 -4.40 1.51
CA SER A 332 -2.56 -4.20 2.40
C SER A 332 -2.68 -5.06 3.67
N TRP A 333 -1.70 -5.00 4.57
CA TRP A 333 -1.78 -5.56 5.92
C TRP A 333 -2.86 -4.83 6.74
N ASN A 334 -2.76 -3.50 6.87
CA ASN A 334 -3.48 -2.72 7.89
C ASN A 334 -3.99 -1.32 7.44
N GLU A 335 -4.32 -1.08 6.17
CA GLU A 335 -4.97 0.18 5.73
C GLU A 335 -6.47 0.21 6.10
N TRP A 336 -6.76 0.33 7.40
CA TRP A 336 -8.10 0.18 7.97
C TRP A 336 -9.12 1.22 7.51
N ALA A 337 -8.76 2.51 7.38
CA ALA A 337 -9.73 3.53 6.97
C ALA A 337 -10.00 3.55 5.45
N GLU A 338 -9.25 2.76 4.67
CA GLU A 338 -9.57 2.43 3.28
C GLU A 338 -10.27 1.07 3.15
N GLY A 339 -10.57 0.40 4.26
CA GLY A 339 -11.19 -0.93 4.27
C GLY A 339 -10.34 -1.99 3.59
N ASN A 340 -9.05 -1.72 3.39
CA ASN A 340 -8.15 -2.49 2.54
C ASN A 340 -7.05 -3.16 3.36
N TYR A 341 -7.45 -4.10 4.22
CA TYR A 341 -6.58 -4.80 5.17
C TYR A 341 -6.79 -6.31 5.08
N ILE A 342 -5.81 -7.08 5.55
CA ILE A 342 -5.93 -8.53 5.81
C ILE A 342 -5.78 -8.88 7.29
N GLU A 343 -5.54 -7.88 8.15
CA GLU A 343 -5.60 -8.06 9.59
C GLU A 343 -6.96 -8.61 10.05
N PRO A 344 -6.99 -9.39 11.15
CA PRO A 344 -8.24 -9.92 11.65
C PRO A 344 -9.21 -8.82 12.11
N ASP A 345 -10.46 -8.92 11.70
CA ASP A 345 -11.58 -8.10 12.17
C ASP A 345 -12.62 -8.93 12.94
N GLU A 346 -13.54 -8.29 13.66
CA GLU A 346 -14.58 -9.00 14.45
C GLU A 346 -15.55 -9.83 13.57
N ASN A 347 -15.75 -9.47 12.30
CA ASN A 347 -16.73 -10.11 11.42
C ASN A 347 -16.15 -11.35 10.71
N LEU A 348 -14.92 -11.25 10.23
CA LEU A 348 -14.25 -12.27 9.42
C LEU A 348 -13.13 -12.98 10.17
N GLY A 349 -12.70 -12.49 11.33
CA GLY A 349 -11.55 -13.00 12.05
C GLY A 349 -10.35 -13.15 11.11
N ARG A 350 -9.69 -14.30 11.17
CA ARG A 350 -8.51 -14.60 10.32
C ARG A 350 -8.87 -15.05 8.89
N ASN A 351 -10.11 -14.90 8.41
CA ASN A 351 -10.50 -15.52 7.13
C ASN A 351 -9.78 -14.93 5.91
N TRP A 352 -9.41 -13.64 5.91
CA TRP A 352 -8.53 -13.09 4.88
C TRP A 352 -7.20 -13.84 4.81
N LEU A 353 -6.55 -14.02 5.97
CA LEU A 353 -5.28 -14.71 6.11
C LEU A 353 -5.33 -16.20 5.68
N LYS A 354 -6.46 -16.88 5.89
CA LYS A 354 -6.66 -18.26 5.41
C LYS A 354 -6.65 -18.38 3.88
N SER A 355 -6.74 -17.27 3.14
CA SER A 355 -6.72 -17.27 1.67
C SER A 355 -5.36 -17.64 1.08
N PHE A 356 -4.28 -17.50 1.86
CA PHE A 356 -2.89 -17.79 1.47
C PHE A 356 -2.46 -19.22 1.75
N LYS A 357 -3.28 -20.01 2.48
CA LYS A 357 -3.06 -21.44 2.75
C LYS A 357 -3.62 -22.36 1.66
#